data_AF-A0A7S2XK07-F1
#
_entry.id   AF-A0A7S2XK07-F1
#
_cell.length_a   1.000
_cell.length_b   1.000
_cell.length_c   1.000
_cell.angle_alpha   90.00
_cell.angle_beta   90.00
_cell.angle_gamma   90.00
#
_symmetry.space_group_name_H-M   'P 1'
#
loop_
_entity.id
_entity.type
_entity.pdbx_description
1 polymer ?
#
loop_
_entity_poly.entity_id
_entity_poly.type
_entity_poly.pdbx_seq_one_letter_code
_entity_poly.pdbx_strand_id
1 'polypeptide(L)'
;MSEPWPGFECVKILSGMYPVIGGIAYYTNKGASFGSKSSKEMIPLVYTTVGYLAVYGFFVFRQGVSKQIFKKYLKKSDGDAKKVACWQKNADRTVGNCHEQMGPFLVSMWMYGSFVNPVRAAVLGAVSVGTLILYPVQWSQLVAFVLVHFPFSQ
;
A
#
# COMPACT_ATOMS: atom_id res chain seq x y z
N MET A 1 40.06 3.49 6.99
CA MET A 1 39.05 3.72 5.94
C MET A 1 37.70 3.28 6.51
N SER A 2 36.86 4.22 6.91
CA SER A 2 35.53 3.99 7.48
C SER A 2 34.52 3.80 6.35
N GLU A 3 33.79 2.69 6.36
CA GLU A 3 32.69 2.46 5.42
C GLU A 3 31.60 3.54 5.56
N PRO A 4 31.02 4.05 4.46
CA PRO A 4 29.96 5.04 4.53
C PRO A 4 28.67 4.42 5.07
N TRP A 5 28.05 5.12 6.01
CA TRP A 5 26.80 4.73 6.66
C TRP A 5 25.65 4.52 5.64
N PRO A 6 24.83 3.45 5.75
CA PRO A 6 23.75 3.13 4.82
C PRO A 6 22.60 4.16 4.77
N GLY A 7 22.65 5.21 5.59
CA GLY A 7 21.65 6.29 5.62
C GLY A 7 21.75 7.32 4.48
N PHE A 8 22.91 7.43 3.80
CA PHE A 8 23.12 8.47 2.78
C PHE A 8 22.44 8.19 1.44
N GLU A 9 22.22 6.92 1.08
CA GLU A 9 21.51 6.52 -0.13
C GLU A 9 20.02 6.86 -0.04
N CYS A 10 19.43 6.71 1.16
CA CYS A 10 18.01 7.00 1.42
C CYS A 10 17.69 8.51 1.27
N VAL A 11 18.62 9.39 1.66
CA VAL A 11 18.47 10.85 1.53
C VAL A 11 18.51 11.33 0.07
N LYS A 12 19.29 10.68 -0.80
CA LYS A 12 19.34 11.03 -2.22
C LYS A 12 18.04 10.69 -2.95
N ILE A 13 17.42 9.54 -2.65
CA ILE A 13 16.11 9.16 -3.20
C ILE A 13 15.04 10.16 -2.75
N LEU A 14 15.07 10.57 -1.48
CA LEU A 14 14.16 11.59 -0.95
C LEU A 14 14.37 12.97 -1.63
N SER A 15 15.61 13.41 -1.85
CA SER A 15 15.90 14.71 -2.49
C SER A 15 15.40 14.83 -3.94
N GLY A 16 15.35 13.72 -4.69
CA GLY A 16 14.79 13.69 -6.05
C GLY A 16 13.26 13.64 -6.08
N MET A 17 12.63 13.15 -5.01
CA MET A 17 11.17 13.03 -4.91
C MET A 17 10.50 14.40 -4.65
N TYR A 18 11.13 15.27 -3.87
CA TYR A 18 10.59 16.60 -3.55
C TYR A 18 10.36 17.53 -4.74
N PRO A 19 11.27 17.67 -5.74
CA PRO A 19 11.01 18.50 -6.91
C PRO A 19 9.93 17.90 -7.82
N VAL A 20 9.77 16.58 -7.87
CA VAL A 20 8.68 15.92 -8.61
C VAL A 20 7.34 16.18 -7.92
N ILE A 21 7.27 16.03 -6.59
CA ILE A 21 6.07 16.36 -5.80
C ILE A 21 5.75 17.85 -5.90
N GLY A 22 6.76 18.72 -5.82
CA GLY A 22 6.63 20.16 -5.98
C GLY A 22 6.13 20.55 -7.38
N GLY A 23 6.63 19.89 -8.43
CA GLY A 23 6.17 20.05 -9.80
C GLY A 23 4.71 19.62 -9.96
N ILE A 24 4.34 18.45 -9.45
CA ILE A 24 2.94 17.97 -9.46
C ILE A 24 2.06 18.97 -8.71
N ALA A 25 2.44 19.42 -7.51
CA ALA A 25 1.68 20.40 -6.75
C ALA A 25 1.53 21.74 -7.50
N TYR A 26 2.60 22.21 -8.15
CA TYR A 26 2.60 23.45 -8.93
C TYR A 26 1.67 23.38 -10.15
N TYR A 27 1.77 22.31 -10.96
CA TYR A 27 0.91 22.12 -12.13
C TYR A 27 -0.54 21.82 -11.74
N THR A 28 -0.74 21.19 -10.58
CA THR A 28 -2.09 20.87 -10.09
C THR A 28 -2.80 22.10 -9.50
N ASN A 29 -2.06 23.12 -9.03
CA ASN A 29 -2.63 24.33 -8.41
C ASN A 29 -2.79 25.54 -9.34
N LYS A 30 -2.42 25.48 -10.62
CA LYS A 30 -2.76 26.57 -11.57
C LYS A 30 -4.29 26.70 -11.69
N GLY A 31 -4.86 27.65 -10.95
CA GLY A 31 -6.28 28.04 -10.99
C GLY A 31 -7.19 27.45 -9.89
N ALA A 32 -6.67 26.74 -8.89
CA ALA A 32 -7.49 26.22 -7.80
C ALA A 32 -7.70 27.27 -6.69
N SER A 33 -8.94 27.67 -6.41
CA SER A 33 -9.24 28.48 -5.23
C SER A 33 -9.33 27.58 -3.98
N PHE A 34 -8.66 27.99 -2.91
CA PHE A 34 -8.79 27.38 -1.60
C PHE A 34 -10.17 27.72 -1.05
N GLY A 35 -11.03 26.73 -0.89
CA GLY A 35 -12.38 26.90 -0.38
C GLY A 35 -13.00 25.57 -0.03
N SER A 36 -13.87 25.55 1.00
CA SER A 36 -14.57 24.33 1.40
C SER A 36 -15.43 23.82 0.24
N LYS A 37 -15.28 22.55 -0.09
CA LYS A 37 -16.03 21.91 -1.18
C LYS A 37 -17.35 21.37 -0.69
N SER A 38 -18.34 21.38 -1.58
CA SER A 38 -19.69 20.88 -1.27
C SER A 38 -19.65 19.37 -1.00
N SER A 39 -20.50 18.88 -0.10
CA SER A 39 -20.56 17.46 0.28
C SER A 39 -20.78 16.52 -0.91
N LYS A 40 -21.46 16.99 -1.98
CA LYS A 40 -21.67 16.21 -3.22
C LYS A 40 -20.38 15.99 -4.01
N GLU A 41 -19.45 16.94 -3.97
CA GLU A 41 -18.17 16.85 -4.69
C GLU A 41 -17.17 15.94 -3.97
N MET A 42 -17.39 15.68 -2.68
CA MET A 42 -16.55 14.82 -1.85
C MET A 42 -16.89 13.32 -2.00
N ILE A 43 -18.00 12.98 -2.67
CA ILE A 43 -18.44 11.58 -2.88
C ILE A 43 -17.33 10.70 -3.48
N PRO A 44 -16.61 11.11 -4.54
CA PRO A 44 -15.51 10.32 -5.10
C PRO A 44 -14.40 10.03 -4.09
N LEU A 45 -14.09 10.98 -3.22
CA LEU A 45 -13.07 10.85 -2.17
C LEU A 45 -13.46 9.79 -1.14
N VAL A 46 -14.74 9.75 -0.78
CA VAL A 46 -15.29 8.73 0.13
C VAL A 46 -15.19 7.35 -0.51
N TYR A 47 -15.55 7.19 -1.79
CA TYR A 47 -15.40 5.92 -2.49
C TYR A 47 -13.93 5.45 -2.53
N THR A 48 -12.99 6.35 -2.79
CA THR A 48 -11.56 6.02 -2.76
C THR A 48 -11.11 5.60 -1.36
N THR A 49 -11.61 6.25 -0.31
CA THR A 49 -11.31 5.88 1.09
C THR A 49 -11.85 4.49 1.42
N VAL A 50 -13.10 4.21 1.07
CA VAL A 50 -13.72 2.88 1.27
C VAL A 50 -12.96 1.82 0.48
N GLY A 51 -12.57 2.10 -0.76
CA GLY A 51 -11.75 1.21 -1.58
C GLY A 51 -10.40 0.91 -0.93
N TYR A 52 -9.71 1.93 -0.40
CA TYR A 52 -8.46 1.74 0.34
C TYR A 52 -8.65 0.83 1.54
N LEU A 53 -9.67 1.09 2.36
CA LEU A 53 -9.97 0.30 3.55
C LEU A 53 -10.37 -1.15 3.20
N ALA A 54 -11.08 -1.36 2.09
CA ALA A 54 -11.41 -2.70 1.61
C ALA A 54 -10.15 -3.49 1.23
N VAL A 55 -9.19 -2.87 0.52
CA VAL A 55 -7.91 -3.52 0.17
C VAL A 55 -7.08 -3.79 1.42
N TYR A 56 -7.01 -2.85 2.35
CA TYR A 56 -6.34 -3.06 3.64
C TYR A 56 -6.99 -4.22 4.42
N GLY A 57 -8.31 -4.26 4.49
CA GLY A 57 -9.07 -5.35 5.10
C GLY A 57 -8.76 -6.70 4.45
N PHE A 58 -8.64 -6.75 3.13
CA PHE A 58 -8.22 -7.93 2.39
C PHE A 58 -6.79 -8.37 2.78
N PHE A 59 -5.85 -7.45 2.98
CA PHE A 59 -4.49 -7.78 3.43
C PHE A 59 -4.46 -8.33 4.86
N VAL A 60 -5.24 -7.74 5.78
CA VAL A 60 -5.39 -8.24 7.15
C VAL A 60 -6.02 -9.63 7.14
N PHE A 61 -7.05 -9.85 6.31
CA PHE A 61 -7.66 -11.17 6.12
C PHE A 61 -6.64 -12.19 5.62
N ARG A 62 -5.88 -11.85 4.57
CA ARG A 62 -4.79 -12.68 4.02
C ARG A 62 -3.78 -13.05 5.11
N GLN A 63 -3.33 -12.08 5.90
CA GLN A 63 -2.41 -12.29 7.02
C GLN A 63 -3.00 -13.25 8.07
N GLY A 64 -4.28 -13.10 8.41
CA GLY A 64 -4.99 -13.98 9.34
C GLY A 64 -5.05 -15.43 8.85
N VAL A 65 -5.42 -15.64 7.58
CA VAL A 65 -5.47 -16.96 6.96
C VAL A 65 -4.07 -17.58 6.88
N SER A 66 -3.05 -16.81 6.49
CA SER A 66 -1.65 -17.30 6.44
C SER A 66 -1.17 -17.81 7.79
N LYS A 67 -1.51 -17.13 8.91
CA LYS A 67 -1.14 -17.57 10.26
C LYS A 67 -1.78 -18.90 10.64
N GLN A 68 -3.04 -19.12 10.26
CA GLN A 68 -3.74 -20.39 10.51
C GLN A 68 -3.12 -21.55 9.72
N ILE A 69 -2.76 -21.29 8.47
CA ILE A 69 -2.09 -22.25 7.59
C ILE A 69 -0.71 -22.60 8.17
N PHE A 70 0.11 -21.61 8.51
CA PHE A 70 1.45 -21.82 9.07
C PHE A 70 1.44 -22.70 10.32
N LYS A 71 0.50 -22.49 11.24
CA LYS A 71 0.32 -23.34 12.44
C LYS A 71 0.01 -24.81 12.10
N LYS A 72 -0.71 -25.08 11.01
CA LYS A 72 -1.00 -26.47 10.57
C LYS A 72 0.22 -27.13 9.94
N TYR A 73 1.01 -26.40 9.16
CA TYR A 73 2.21 -26.92 8.50
C TYR A 73 3.36 -27.21 9.49
N LEU A 74 3.55 -26.35 10.50
CA LEU A 74 4.50 -26.60 11.59
C LEU A 74 4.22 -27.90 12.36
N LYS A 75 2.97 -28.37 12.38
CA LYS A 75 2.60 -29.63 13.05
C LYS A 75 2.81 -30.88 12.19
N LYS A 76 2.99 -30.75 10.87
CA LYS A 76 2.81 -31.87 9.92
C LYS A 76 4.09 -32.28 9.16
N SER A 77 5.08 -31.41 8.97
CA SER A 77 6.37 -31.77 8.34
C SER A 77 7.36 -30.59 8.35
N ASP A 78 8.65 -30.86 8.60
CA ASP A 78 9.74 -29.86 8.66
C ASP A 78 10.21 -29.36 7.27
N GLY A 79 9.94 -30.13 6.19
CA GLY A 79 10.52 -29.88 4.86
C GLY A 79 10.03 -28.59 4.18
N ASP A 80 8.74 -28.27 4.32
CA ASP A 80 8.12 -27.09 3.70
C ASP A 80 8.00 -25.88 4.65
N ALA A 81 8.41 -26.03 5.91
CA ALA A 81 8.26 -25.00 6.94
C ALA A 81 8.95 -23.67 6.55
N LYS A 82 10.10 -23.74 5.86
CA LYS A 82 10.82 -22.55 5.36
C LYS A 82 10.03 -21.77 4.31
N LYS A 83 9.34 -22.46 3.41
CA LYS A 83 8.55 -21.83 2.32
C LYS A 83 7.31 -21.15 2.89
N VAL A 84 6.60 -21.81 3.80
CA VAL A 84 5.42 -21.24 4.46
C VAL A 84 5.81 -20.08 5.38
N ALA A 85 6.97 -20.14 6.06
CA ALA A 85 7.50 -19.03 6.84
C ALA A 85 7.80 -17.80 5.98
N CYS A 86 8.34 -17.99 4.77
CA CYS A 86 8.56 -16.90 3.81
C CYS A 86 7.24 -16.25 3.39
N TRP A 87 6.20 -17.04 3.10
CA TRP A 87 4.88 -16.52 2.76
C TRP A 87 4.24 -15.75 3.92
N GLN A 88 4.37 -16.26 5.14
CA GLN A 88 3.89 -15.60 6.34
C GLN A 88 4.59 -14.24 6.53
N LYS A 89 5.93 -14.22 6.41
CA LYS A 89 6.72 -12.99 6.50
C LYS A 89 6.31 -11.96 5.44
N ASN A 90 6.02 -12.41 4.22
CA ASN A 90 5.54 -11.52 3.15
C ASN A 90 4.15 -10.95 3.47
N ALA A 91 3.23 -11.77 4.00
CA ALA A 91 1.92 -11.31 4.43
C ALA A 91 2.01 -10.27 5.57
N ASP A 92 2.86 -10.52 6.56
CA ASP A 92 3.08 -9.59 7.68
C ASP A 92 3.69 -8.26 7.19
N ARG A 93 4.66 -8.32 6.26
CA ARG A 93 5.26 -7.10 5.67
C ARG A 93 4.30 -6.30 4.81
N THR A 94 3.45 -6.96 4.02
CA THR A 94 2.41 -6.26 3.24
C THR A 94 1.50 -5.45 4.15
N VAL A 95 1.00 -6.06 5.25
CA VAL A 95 0.10 -5.37 6.18
C VAL A 95 0.83 -4.26 6.93
N GLY A 96 2.03 -4.53 7.44
CA GLY A 96 2.84 -3.53 8.17
C GLY A 96 3.09 -2.28 7.33
N ASN A 97 3.60 -2.46 6.10
CA ASN A 97 3.91 -1.34 5.22
C ASN A 97 2.64 -0.58 4.80
N CYS A 98 1.52 -1.29 4.55
CA CYS A 98 0.24 -0.65 4.25
C CYS A 98 -0.29 0.16 5.44
N HIS A 99 -0.09 -0.33 6.67
CA HIS A 99 -0.55 0.34 7.89
C HIS A 99 0.27 1.60 8.18
N GLU A 100 1.59 1.53 8.04
CA GLU A 100 2.49 2.68 8.22
C GLU A 100 2.19 3.80 7.22
N GLN A 101 1.89 3.46 5.96
CA GLN A 101 1.58 4.44 4.92
C GLN A 101 0.14 4.97 4.98
N MET A 102 -0.78 4.25 5.63
CA MET A 102 -2.20 4.58 5.67
C MET A 102 -2.46 5.96 6.28
N GLY A 103 -1.81 6.28 7.41
CA GLY A 103 -1.99 7.57 8.08
C GLY A 103 -1.62 8.75 7.18
N PRO A 104 -0.36 8.85 6.72
CA PRO A 104 0.09 9.92 5.83
C PRO A 104 -0.73 9.99 4.52
N PHE A 105 -1.08 8.85 3.94
CA PHE A 105 -1.87 8.79 2.71
C PHE A 105 -3.30 9.34 2.91
N LEU A 106 -4.05 8.83 3.89
CA LEU A 106 -5.43 9.26 4.11
C LEU A 106 -5.48 10.74 4.50
N VAL A 107 -4.59 11.19 5.39
CA VAL A 107 -4.57 12.60 5.81
C VAL A 107 -4.26 13.50 4.61
N SER A 108 -3.23 13.19 3.81
CA SER A 108 -2.89 14.03 2.65
C SER A 108 -3.98 14.03 1.58
N MET A 109 -4.59 12.87 1.29
CA MET A 109 -5.70 12.74 0.35
C MET A 109 -6.91 13.55 0.80
N TRP A 110 -7.29 13.47 2.07
CA TRP A 110 -8.43 14.22 2.63
C TRP A 110 -8.17 15.72 2.70
N MET A 111 -6.97 16.14 3.08
CA MET A 111 -6.59 17.57 3.06
C MET A 111 -6.63 18.12 1.63
N TYR A 112 -6.04 17.42 0.67
CA TYR A 112 -6.03 17.84 -0.72
C TYR A 112 -7.44 17.85 -1.34
N GLY A 113 -8.27 16.85 -1.03
CA GLY A 113 -9.65 16.79 -1.50
C GLY A 113 -10.55 17.88 -0.91
N SER A 114 -10.40 18.18 0.39
CA SER A 114 -11.24 19.14 1.10
C SER A 114 -10.95 20.59 0.73
N PHE A 115 -9.68 20.91 0.47
CA PHE A 115 -9.23 22.30 0.28
C PHE A 115 -8.86 22.65 -1.15
N VAL A 116 -8.54 21.67 -2.01
CA VAL A 116 -8.03 21.93 -3.37
C VAL A 116 -8.96 21.38 -4.43
N ASN A 117 -9.00 20.05 -4.59
CA ASN A 117 -9.81 19.42 -5.64
C ASN A 117 -10.15 17.96 -5.29
N PRO A 118 -11.42 17.65 -4.98
CA PRO A 118 -11.82 16.32 -4.53
C PRO A 118 -11.79 15.28 -5.65
N VAL A 119 -12.02 15.67 -6.90
CA VAL A 119 -11.96 14.75 -8.06
C VAL A 119 -10.52 14.31 -8.31
N ARG A 120 -9.57 15.26 -8.33
CA ARG A 120 -8.15 14.94 -8.50
C ARG A 120 -7.60 14.15 -7.32
N ALA A 121 -8.03 14.48 -6.09
CA ALA A 121 -7.71 13.71 -4.89
C ALA A 121 -8.17 12.25 -5.03
N ALA A 122 -9.41 12.04 -5.49
CA ALA A 122 -9.97 10.71 -5.69
C ALA A 122 -9.22 9.92 -6.77
N VAL A 123 -8.85 10.55 -7.89
CA VAL A 123 -8.08 9.91 -8.97
C VAL A 123 -6.68 9.50 -8.48
N LEU A 124 -5.94 10.42 -7.85
CA LEU A 124 -4.61 10.12 -7.30
C LEU A 124 -4.68 9.05 -6.20
N GLY A 125 -5.71 9.10 -5.36
CA GLY A 125 -5.95 8.08 -4.36
C GLY A 125 -6.30 6.72 -4.98
N ALA A 126 -7.10 6.67 -6.04
CA ALA A 126 -7.43 5.43 -6.75
C ALA A 126 -6.19 4.81 -7.42
N VAL A 127 -5.32 5.62 -8.02
CA VAL A 127 -4.01 5.17 -8.54
C VAL A 127 -3.15 4.58 -7.42
N SER A 128 -3.14 5.23 -6.26
CA SER A 128 -2.40 4.75 -5.08
C SER A 128 -2.94 3.42 -4.56
N VAL A 129 -4.28 3.25 -4.51
CA VAL A 129 -4.93 1.96 -4.20
C VAL A 129 -4.54 0.89 -5.22
N GLY A 130 -4.51 1.22 -6.51
CA GLY A 130 -4.05 0.30 -7.56
C GLY A 130 -2.60 -0.15 -7.36
N THR A 131 -1.70 0.76 -6.99
CA THR A 131 -0.31 0.42 -6.68
C THR A 131 -0.22 -0.45 -5.42
N LEU A 132 -1.07 -0.20 -4.43
CA LEU A 132 -1.14 -1.00 -3.22
C LEU A 132 -1.61 -2.45 -3.51
N ILE A 133 -2.55 -2.65 -4.42
CA ILE A 133 -2.98 -3.98 -4.89
C ILE A 133 -1.83 -4.73 -5.59
N LEU A 134 -1.00 -4.00 -6.36
CA LEU A 134 0.16 -4.57 -7.04
C LEU A 134 1.35 -4.81 -6.10
N TYR A 135 1.35 -4.18 -4.92
CA TYR A 135 2.46 -4.25 -3.95
C TYR A 135 2.88 -5.69 -3.56
N PRO A 136 1.95 -6.62 -3.26
CA PRO A 136 2.31 -8.01 -2.95
C PRO A 136 2.87 -8.75 -4.18
N VAL A 137 2.46 -8.38 -5.39
CA VAL A 137 2.97 -8.95 -6.66
C VAL A 137 4.40 -8.51 -6.92
N GLN A 138 4.73 -7.27 -6.57
CA GLN A 138 6.08 -6.74 -6.76
C GLN A 138 7.07 -7.31 -5.74
N TRP A 139 6.62 -7.62 -4.52
CA TRP A 139 7.46 -8.17 -3.45
C TRP A 139 7.43 -9.70 -3.36
N SER A 140 6.46 -10.38 -3.97
CA SER A 140 6.49 -11.82 -4.16
C SER A 140 6.72 -12.09 -5.64
N GLN A 141 7.87 -12.66 -6.00
CA GLN A 141 8.11 -13.13 -7.37
C GLN A 141 6.83 -13.84 -7.87
N LEU A 142 6.26 -13.32 -8.97
CA LEU A 142 4.93 -13.54 -9.61
C LEU A 142 4.19 -14.87 -9.38
N VAL A 143 4.87 -15.92 -8.94
CA VAL A 143 4.38 -17.28 -8.69
C VAL A 143 3.53 -17.37 -7.41
N ALA A 144 3.71 -16.50 -6.40
CA ALA A 144 2.98 -16.63 -5.13
C ALA A 144 1.60 -15.95 -5.10
N PHE A 145 1.26 -15.13 -6.10
CA PHE A 145 -0.01 -14.39 -6.14
C PHE A 145 -1.20 -15.25 -6.60
N VAL A 146 -0.91 -16.30 -7.39
CA VAL A 146 -1.92 -17.24 -7.90
C VAL A 146 -1.99 -18.51 -7.04
N LEU A 147 -0.95 -18.83 -6.26
CA LEU A 147 -0.89 -20.07 -5.49
C LEU A 147 -1.57 -19.98 -4.12
N VAL A 148 -2.83 -19.52 -4.13
CA VAL A 148 -3.92 -20.39 -3.67
C VAL A 148 -4.03 -21.55 -4.68
N HIS A 149 -2.95 -22.33 -4.84
CA HIS A 149 -3.09 -23.71 -5.26
C HIS A 149 -3.24 -24.43 -3.94
N PHE A 150 -4.50 -24.65 -3.59
CA PHE A 150 -4.90 -25.81 -2.82
C PHE A 150 -3.97 -26.99 -3.15
N PRO A 151 -3.21 -27.54 -2.19
CA PRO A 151 -2.86 -28.94 -2.28
C PRO A 151 -4.13 -29.72 -1.86
N PHE A 152 -5.10 -29.79 -2.76
CA PHE A 152 -5.93 -30.99 -2.87
C PHE A 152 -5.24 -31.82 -3.95
N SER A 153 -4.97 -33.10 -3.66
CA SER A 153 -4.09 -34.02 -4.40
C SER A 153 -2.59 -33.72 -4.15
N GLN A 154 -1.81 -34.54 -3.43
CA GLN A 154 -1.88 -35.98 -3.16
C GLN A 154 -1.64 -36.30 -1.68
#